data_AF-A0A3D1QU09-F1
#
_entry.id   AF-A0A3D1QU09-F1
#
_cell.length_a   1.000
_cell.length_b   1.000
_cell.length_c   1.000
_cell.angle_alpha   90.00
_cell.angle_beta   90.00
_cell.angle_gamma   90.00
#
_symmetry.space_group_name_H-M   'P 1'
#
loop_
_entity.id
_entity.type
_entity.pdbx_description
1 polymer ?
#
loop_
_entity_poly.entity_id
_entity_poly.type
_entity_poly.pdbx_seq_one_letter_code
_entity_poly.pdbx_strand_id
1 'polypeptide(L)'
;MISQTETAAGTRRLQPKSYFRLPWSLTDNGISWLEVTPRCNLACEGCYRDTKSGHHKSLREIASELAVFRRERNSDCMSVAGGDPLVHPEIVEITRMIRQGGWKPILNTNGLALTREMLRDLKRAGVFGFTFHVDTSQKRPDSPTTSEEGHNRLRQRLAEMLASEGGIACSFNQTVVDTTLDQVPDVVRWAAKHPDIVHTVVFILYREPRLMGQFDYYANGERIDVGQTYEETQWGGDKVLKAQDVVEKIREVEPTFEPSAYLNGTVDPESTKWLLGVRVATRDTTLGYVTPRFMEAVQYGSHWLRRRWLSYSDPRFLSHGRATALAFSPFDKGMRDIALNYARQVVRRPTNLLRKAHLQAITIIQPVDFLADGRQNMCDGCPDITVHEGKLYWSCRLEEIKQYGCFLQAVPRGVQQAKRPENLIAAEAPRASL
;
A
#
# COMPACT_ATOMS: atom_id res chain seq x y z
N MET A 1 25.28 -20.23 3.57
CA MET A 1 24.45 -20.59 4.73
C MET A 1 24.19 -19.31 5.51
N ILE A 2 23.00 -18.74 5.39
CA ILE A 2 22.61 -17.58 6.20
C ILE A 2 22.14 -18.15 7.53
N SER A 3 22.87 -17.84 8.60
CA SER A 3 22.57 -18.28 9.96
C SER A 3 21.19 -17.77 10.35
N GLN A 4 20.26 -18.69 10.59
CA GLN A 4 18.95 -18.40 11.15
C GLN A 4 19.17 -18.12 12.64
N THR A 5 19.30 -16.85 13.02
CA THR A 5 19.28 -16.46 14.42
C THR A 5 17.84 -16.48 14.91
N GLU A 6 17.40 -17.65 15.38
CA GLU A 6 16.20 -17.81 16.18
C GLU A 6 16.37 -17.02 17.48
N THR A 7 15.49 -16.05 17.73
CA THR A 7 15.35 -15.43 19.06
C THR A 7 14.51 -16.32 19.95
N ALA A 8 14.62 -16.15 21.28
CA ALA A 8 14.07 -16.98 22.36
C ALA A 8 12.53 -17.24 22.35
N ALA A 9 11.80 -16.80 21.33
CA ALA A 9 10.37 -17.04 21.10
C ALA A 9 10.05 -17.81 19.81
N GLY A 10 11.03 -18.34 19.07
CA GLY A 10 10.79 -19.10 17.83
C GLY A 10 10.22 -18.28 16.67
N THR A 11 10.09 -16.96 16.80
CA THR A 11 9.58 -16.07 15.74
C THR A 11 10.70 -15.67 14.77
N ARG A 12 10.46 -15.92 13.47
CA ARG A 12 11.39 -15.51 12.40
C ARG A 12 11.30 -14.00 12.18
N ARG A 13 12.29 -13.24 12.65
CA ARG A 13 12.34 -11.78 12.45
C ARG A 13 12.52 -11.41 10.97
N LEU A 14 11.87 -10.33 10.53
CA LEU A 14 12.10 -9.71 9.23
C LEU A 14 13.54 -9.21 9.13
N GLN A 15 14.17 -9.47 7.99
CA GLN A 15 15.53 -9.05 7.69
C GLN A 15 15.52 -8.25 6.39
N PRO A 16 15.31 -6.92 6.42
CA PRO A 16 15.13 -6.12 5.20
C PRO A 16 16.25 -6.32 4.17
N LYS A 17 17.49 -6.50 4.64
CA LYS A 17 18.68 -6.76 3.81
C LYS A 17 18.64 -8.08 3.02
N SER A 18 17.77 -9.02 3.38
CA SER A 18 17.58 -10.26 2.64
C SER A 18 16.54 -10.13 1.53
N TYR A 19 15.78 -9.03 1.49
CA TYR A 19 14.74 -8.76 0.50
C TYR A 19 15.21 -7.81 -0.59
N PHE A 20 14.53 -7.83 -1.74
CA PHE A 20 14.79 -6.87 -2.80
C PHE A 20 14.28 -5.50 -2.40
N ARG A 21 15.18 -4.52 -2.26
CA ARG A 21 14.79 -3.13 -2.02
C ARG A 21 14.21 -2.54 -3.30
N LEU A 22 12.95 -2.14 -3.28
CA LEU A 22 12.31 -1.46 -4.40
C LEU A 22 13.09 -0.18 -4.72
N PRO A 23 13.57 0.00 -5.97
CA PRO A 23 14.36 1.16 -6.38
C PRO A 23 13.46 2.38 -6.67
N TRP A 24 12.40 2.54 -5.89
CA TRP A 24 11.43 3.61 -6.05
C TRP A 24 11.92 4.86 -5.34
N SER A 25 11.72 6.00 -5.98
CA SER A 25 12.11 7.32 -5.48
C SER A 25 10.94 8.29 -5.58
N LEU A 26 11.16 9.55 -5.21
CA LEU A 26 10.14 10.59 -5.33
C LEU A 26 9.78 10.89 -6.80
N THR A 27 10.73 10.76 -7.74
CA THR A 27 10.53 11.15 -9.15
C THR A 27 10.42 9.95 -10.09
N ASP A 28 10.93 8.78 -9.72
CA ASP A 28 10.79 7.53 -10.48
C ASP A 28 10.21 6.45 -9.59
N ASN A 29 8.93 6.11 -9.80
CA ASN A 29 8.12 5.33 -8.86
C ASN A 29 7.16 4.38 -9.59
N GLY A 30 6.68 3.33 -8.95
CA GLY A 30 5.63 2.49 -9.55
C GLY A 30 4.26 3.18 -9.63
N ILE A 31 3.99 4.15 -8.76
CA ILE A 31 2.64 4.69 -8.49
C ILE A 31 2.67 6.21 -8.33
N SER A 32 1.61 6.87 -8.78
CA SER A 32 1.22 8.23 -8.35
C SER A 32 -0.20 8.19 -7.77
N TRP A 33 -0.54 9.10 -6.86
CA TRP A 33 -1.82 9.09 -6.12
C TRP A 33 -2.66 10.32 -6.45
N LEU A 34 -3.77 10.16 -7.16
CA LEU A 34 -4.68 11.24 -7.54
C LEU A 34 -5.93 11.22 -6.67
N GLU A 35 -6.14 12.26 -5.87
CA GLU A 35 -7.39 12.43 -5.12
C GLU A 35 -8.41 13.22 -5.92
N VAL A 36 -9.54 12.62 -6.30
CA VAL A 36 -10.51 13.26 -7.22
C VAL A 36 -11.66 13.95 -6.48
N THR A 37 -11.91 13.57 -5.24
CA THR A 37 -13.01 14.09 -4.43
C THR A 37 -12.73 13.86 -2.95
N PRO A 38 -13.06 14.77 -2.03
CA PRO A 38 -13.05 14.49 -0.59
C PRO A 38 -14.32 13.73 -0.15
N ARG A 39 -15.39 13.76 -0.95
CA ARG A 39 -16.69 13.14 -0.60
C ARG A 39 -16.63 11.62 -0.62
N CYS A 40 -17.36 10.99 0.30
CA CYS A 40 -17.52 9.54 0.42
C CYS A 40 -18.98 9.20 0.76
N ASN A 41 -19.44 8.01 0.32
CA ASN A 41 -20.76 7.46 0.64
C ASN A 41 -20.74 6.48 1.83
N LEU A 42 -19.61 6.37 2.54
CA LEU A 42 -19.44 5.63 3.79
C LEU A 42 -18.73 6.50 4.82
N ALA A 43 -18.82 6.11 6.09
CA ALA A 43 -18.04 6.69 7.18
C ALA A 43 -17.20 5.59 7.84
N CYS A 44 -15.88 5.80 7.94
CA CYS A 44 -14.97 4.86 8.59
C CYS A 44 -14.48 5.42 9.91
N GLU A 45 -14.36 4.58 10.94
CA GLU A 45 -13.95 5.03 12.29
C GLU A 45 -12.50 5.51 12.37
N GLY A 46 -11.63 5.11 11.44
CA GLY A 46 -10.24 5.56 11.33
C GLY A 46 -9.96 6.50 10.15
N CYS A 47 -10.97 7.17 9.61
CA CYS A 47 -10.78 8.07 8.47
C CYS A 47 -10.14 9.39 8.91
N TYR A 48 -8.93 9.69 8.42
CA TYR A 48 -8.25 10.96 8.68
C TYR A 48 -8.56 12.04 7.63
N ARG A 49 -9.42 11.75 6.65
CA ARG A 49 -9.76 12.71 5.59
C ARG A 49 -10.91 13.60 6.02
N ASP A 50 -10.77 14.90 5.80
CA ASP A 50 -11.91 15.80 5.86
C ASP A 50 -12.84 15.52 4.67
N THR A 51 -13.95 14.86 4.97
CA THR A 51 -14.99 14.51 3.99
C THR A 51 -16.09 15.56 3.86
N LYS A 52 -16.09 16.57 4.75
CA LYS A 52 -17.13 17.60 4.85
C LYS A 52 -16.73 18.85 4.07
N SER A 53 -15.44 19.18 4.03
CA SER A 53 -14.93 20.29 3.24
C SER A 53 -14.54 19.88 1.81
N GLY A 54 -14.64 20.82 0.89
CA GLY A 54 -14.22 20.67 -0.51
C GLY A 54 -15.29 20.17 -1.49
N HIS A 55 -14.85 19.96 -2.74
CA HIS A 55 -15.70 19.65 -3.90
C HIS A 55 -15.15 18.49 -4.73
N HIS A 56 -16.00 17.94 -5.59
CA HIS A 56 -15.55 17.07 -6.69
C HIS A 56 -14.65 17.88 -7.62
N LYS A 57 -13.39 17.49 -7.80
CA LYS A 57 -12.46 18.22 -8.66
C LYS A 57 -12.97 18.19 -10.09
N SER A 58 -13.09 19.36 -10.71
CA SER A 58 -13.43 19.47 -12.13
C SER A 58 -12.39 18.75 -13.01
N LEU A 59 -12.78 18.32 -14.21
CA LEU A 59 -11.83 17.76 -15.18
C LEU A 59 -10.63 18.67 -15.46
N ARG A 60 -10.81 20.00 -15.36
CA ARG A 60 -9.70 20.98 -15.51
C ARG A 60 -8.69 20.87 -14.36
N GLU A 61 -9.16 20.76 -13.13
CA GLU A 61 -8.29 20.56 -11.96
C GLU A 61 -7.56 19.21 -12.08
N ILE A 62 -8.28 18.15 -12.45
CA ILE A 62 -7.69 16.83 -12.70
C ILE A 62 -6.62 16.90 -13.80
N ALA A 63 -6.89 17.56 -14.92
CA ALA A 63 -5.91 17.75 -15.99
C ALA A 63 -4.64 18.48 -15.52
N SER A 64 -4.80 19.51 -14.68
CA SER A 64 -3.69 20.25 -14.08
C SER A 64 -2.82 19.35 -13.19
N GLU A 65 -3.42 18.53 -12.34
CA GLU A 65 -2.68 17.61 -11.47
C GLU A 65 -1.99 16.49 -12.26
N LEU A 66 -2.66 15.95 -13.30
CA LEU A 66 -2.03 15.01 -14.22
C LEU A 66 -0.83 15.63 -14.95
N ALA A 67 -0.87 16.91 -15.30
CA ALA A 67 0.26 17.61 -15.90
C ALA A 67 1.43 17.76 -14.90
N VAL A 68 1.15 18.02 -13.62
CA VAL A 68 2.17 18.02 -12.56
C VAL A 68 2.79 16.63 -12.41
N PHE A 69 1.97 15.58 -12.33
CA PHE A 69 2.49 14.21 -12.28
C PHE A 69 3.36 13.88 -13.49
N ARG A 70 2.95 14.28 -14.70
CA ARG A 70 3.76 14.07 -15.92
C ARG A 70 5.13 14.73 -15.83
N ARG A 71 5.20 15.92 -15.26
CA ARG A 71 6.42 16.73 -15.16
C ARG A 71 7.35 16.23 -14.07
N GLU A 72 6.79 15.85 -12.92
CA GLU A 72 7.55 15.60 -11.69
C GLU A 72 7.75 14.10 -11.39
N ARG A 73 6.93 13.20 -11.98
CA ARG A 73 6.94 11.76 -11.68
C ARG A 73 6.86 10.88 -12.92
N ASN A 74 7.75 9.91 -13.00
CA ASN A 74 7.62 8.76 -13.87
C ASN A 74 6.93 7.63 -13.10
N SER A 75 5.71 7.26 -13.52
CA SER A 75 4.95 6.19 -12.89
C SER A 75 4.21 5.28 -13.88
N ASP A 76 4.04 4.02 -13.49
CA ASP A 76 3.30 3.00 -14.25
C ASP A 76 1.79 3.10 -14.04
N CYS A 77 1.37 3.31 -12.79
CA CYS A 77 -0.04 3.46 -12.44
C CYS A 77 -0.38 4.82 -11.84
N MET A 78 -1.64 5.19 -12.00
CA MET A 78 -2.28 6.27 -11.27
C MET A 78 -3.34 5.64 -10.36
N SER A 79 -3.06 5.66 -9.05
CA SER A 79 -4.01 5.30 -8.00
C SER A 79 -4.99 6.45 -7.82
N VAL A 80 -6.24 6.23 -8.20
CA VAL A 80 -7.33 7.21 -8.06
C VAL A 80 -8.03 6.98 -6.73
N ALA A 81 -8.12 8.00 -5.90
CA ALA A 81 -8.60 7.92 -4.52
C ALA A 81 -9.26 9.25 -4.09
N GLY A 82 -9.28 9.51 -2.77
CA GLY A 82 -9.90 10.67 -2.14
C GLY A 82 -10.76 10.21 -0.96
N GLY A 83 -12.02 10.64 -0.90
CA GLY A 83 -13.07 9.96 -0.15
C GLY A 83 -13.40 8.63 -0.83
N ASP A 84 -14.39 8.60 -1.71
CA ASP A 84 -14.58 7.47 -2.64
C ASP A 84 -14.63 7.98 -4.10
N PRO A 85 -13.76 7.49 -5.00
CA PRO A 85 -13.72 7.99 -6.37
C PRO A 85 -14.98 7.65 -7.18
N LEU A 86 -15.73 6.59 -6.82
CA LEU A 86 -16.94 6.21 -7.56
C LEU A 86 -18.14 7.13 -7.29
N VAL A 87 -18.07 7.98 -6.25
CA VAL A 87 -19.09 9.02 -6.05
C VAL A 87 -18.86 10.27 -6.90
N HIS A 88 -17.73 10.34 -7.62
CA HIS A 88 -17.45 11.45 -8.52
C HIS A 88 -18.29 11.33 -9.82
N PRO A 89 -19.08 12.34 -10.20
CA PRO A 89 -20.00 12.24 -11.35
C PRO A 89 -19.27 11.98 -12.68
N GLU A 90 -18.04 12.46 -12.81
CA GLU A 90 -17.22 12.32 -14.01
C GLU A 90 -16.13 11.23 -13.90
N ILE A 91 -16.25 10.26 -12.98
CA ILE A 91 -15.20 9.24 -12.74
C ILE A 91 -14.79 8.45 -14.00
N VAL A 92 -15.75 8.21 -14.91
CA VAL A 92 -15.49 7.52 -16.18
C VAL A 92 -14.60 8.37 -17.09
N GLU A 93 -14.82 9.68 -17.17
CA GLU A 93 -13.99 10.59 -17.95
C GLU A 93 -12.61 10.77 -17.33
N ILE A 94 -12.53 10.90 -16.01
CA ILE A 94 -11.25 10.95 -15.28
C ILE A 94 -10.42 9.69 -15.58
N THR A 95 -11.04 8.51 -15.54
CA THR A 95 -10.39 7.23 -15.88
C THR A 95 -9.85 7.25 -17.31
N ARG A 96 -10.63 7.78 -18.26
CA ARG A 96 -10.24 7.93 -19.66
C ARG A 96 -9.05 8.88 -19.83
N MET A 97 -9.06 10.03 -19.16
CA MET A 97 -7.94 10.99 -19.18
C MET A 97 -6.64 10.38 -18.65
N ILE A 98 -6.70 9.64 -17.54
CA ILE A 98 -5.55 8.93 -16.98
C ILE A 98 -5.01 7.90 -17.99
N ARG A 99 -5.90 7.13 -18.59
CA ARG A 99 -5.52 6.11 -19.58
C ARG A 99 -4.89 6.72 -20.81
N GLN A 100 -5.41 7.83 -21.31
CA GLN A 100 -4.84 8.60 -22.43
C GLN A 100 -3.47 9.21 -22.08
N GLY A 101 -3.24 9.55 -20.82
CA GLY A 101 -1.90 9.86 -20.31
C GLY A 101 -0.95 8.65 -20.38
N GLY A 102 -1.42 7.44 -20.64
CA GLY A 102 -0.59 6.25 -20.68
C GLY A 102 -0.24 5.70 -19.30
N TRP A 103 -0.94 6.12 -18.25
CA TRP A 103 -0.92 5.43 -16.96
C TRP A 103 -1.91 4.26 -16.98
N LYS A 104 -1.74 3.32 -16.05
CA LYS A 104 -2.76 2.34 -15.67
C LYS A 104 -3.68 2.96 -14.61
N PRO A 105 -4.97 3.25 -14.89
CA PRO A 105 -5.88 3.75 -13.86
C PRO A 105 -6.25 2.62 -12.89
N ILE A 106 -5.99 2.83 -11.59
CA ILE A 106 -6.39 1.91 -10.51
C ILE A 106 -7.35 2.68 -9.59
N LEU A 107 -8.60 2.22 -9.45
CA LEU A 107 -9.56 2.87 -8.56
C LEU A 107 -9.46 2.29 -7.14
N ASN A 108 -9.12 3.13 -6.16
CA ASN A 108 -9.16 2.78 -4.73
C ASN A 108 -10.53 3.18 -4.19
N THR A 109 -11.40 2.20 -3.94
CA THR A 109 -12.83 2.46 -3.65
C THR A 109 -13.35 1.51 -2.59
N ASN A 110 -14.38 1.90 -1.85
CA ASN A 110 -15.13 1.03 -0.96
C ASN A 110 -16.10 0.07 -1.69
N GLY A 111 -16.31 0.29 -2.99
CA GLY A 111 -17.12 -0.54 -3.89
C GLY A 111 -18.64 -0.38 -3.75
N LEU A 112 -19.14 0.42 -2.81
CA LEU A 112 -20.59 0.53 -2.53
C LEU A 112 -21.35 1.16 -3.71
N ALA A 113 -20.78 2.17 -4.37
CA ALA A 113 -21.40 2.84 -5.51
C ALA A 113 -21.22 2.08 -6.85
N LEU A 114 -20.44 0.99 -6.87
CA LEU A 114 -20.11 0.29 -8.11
C LEU A 114 -21.31 -0.52 -8.62
N THR A 115 -21.85 -0.13 -9.77
CA THR A 115 -22.85 -0.91 -10.50
C THR A 115 -22.22 -1.67 -11.67
N ARG A 116 -22.91 -2.68 -12.21
CA ARG A 116 -22.42 -3.43 -13.39
C ARG A 116 -22.32 -2.55 -14.64
N GLU A 117 -23.23 -1.60 -14.78
CA GLU A 117 -23.21 -0.61 -15.86
C GLU A 117 -21.99 0.30 -15.73
N MET A 118 -21.79 0.90 -14.55
CA MET A 118 -20.62 1.74 -14.28
C MET A 118 -19.30 0.97 -14.48
N LEU A 119 -19.23 -0.29 -14.05
CA LEU A 119 -18.06 -1.13 -14.28
C LEU A 119 -17.75 -1.30 -15.77
N ARG A 120 -18.77 -1.54 -16.61
CA ARG A 120 -18.60 -1.64 -18.07
C ARG A 120 -18.13 -0.32 -18.68
N ASP A 121 -18.64 0.80 -18.19
CA ASP A 121 -18.21 2.13 -18.62
C ASP A 121 -16.76 2.40 -18.25
N LEU A 122 -16.37 2.09 -17.01
CA LEU A 122 -14.99 2.19 -16.54
C LEU A 122 -14.05 1.29 -17.33
N LYS A 123 -14.48 0.06 -17.66
CA LYS A 123 -13.72 -0.85 -18.53
C LYS A 123 -13.53 -0.27 -19.92
N ARG A 124 -14.59 0.30 -20.53
CA ARG A 124 -14.50 0.99 -21.82
C ARG A 124 -13.59 2.23 -21.77
N ALA A 125 -13.59 2.94 -20.65
CA ALA A 125 -12.67 4.07 -20.40
C ALA A 125 -11.22 3.63 -20.18
N GLY A 126 -10.98 2.35 -19.94
CA GLY A 126 -9.65 1.76 -19.80
C GLY A 126 -9.14 1.65 -18.37
N VAL A 127 -10.05 1.51 -17.38
CA VAL A 127 -9.65 1.11 -16.02
C VAL A 127 -8.81 -0.17 -16.09
N PHE A 128 -7.69 -0.17 -15.38
CA PHE A 128 -6.80 -1.33 -15.34
C PHE A 128 -7.14 -2.25 -14.17
N GLY A 129 -7.58 -1.68 -13.05
CA GLY A 129 -7.90 -2.45 -11.86
C GLY A 129 -8.61 -1.65 -10.78
N PHE A 130 -9.02 -2.38 -9.75
CA PHE A 130 -9.61 -1.83 -8.54
C PHE A 130 -8.88 -2.36 -7.32
N THR A 131 -8.73 -1.50 -6.35
CA THR A 131 -8.31 -1.84 -5.00
C THR A 131 -9.47 -1.52 -4.08
N PHE A 132 -10.20 -2.55 -3.66
CA PHE A 132 -11.36 -2.40 -2.80
C PHE A 132 -10.93 -2.29 -1.35
N HIS A 133 -11.29 -1.19 -0.70
CA HIS A 133 -11.19 -1.09 0.75
C HIS A 133 -12.42 -1.72 1.37
N VAL A 134 -12.24 -2.83 2.08
CA VAL A 134 -13.30 -3.52 2.82
C VAL A 134 -12.68 -3.97 4.14
N ASP A 135 -13.13 -3.42 5.25
CA ASP A 135 -12.73 -3.82 6.60
C ASP A 135 -13.77 -3.38 7.64
N THR A 136 -13.54 -3.81 8.87
CA THR A 136 -14.41 -3.55 10.03
C THR A 136 -14.46 -2.09 10.47
N SER A 137 -13.61 -1.20 9.95
CA SER A 137 -13.70 0.23 10.25
C SER A 137 -14.91 0.89 9.58
N GLN A 138 -15.46 0.27 8.53
CA GLN A 138 -16.47 0.87 7.67
C GLN A 138 -17.90 0.66 8.18
N LYS A 139 -18.61 1.77 8.43
CA LYS A 139 -20.05 1.74 8.71
C LYS A 139 -20.82 1.58 7.40
N ARG A 140 -21.02 0.32 6.96
CA ARG A 140 -21.58 -0.01 5.64
C ARG A 140 -22.87 -0.85 5.69
N PRO A 141 -23.92 -0.47 4.93
CA PRO A 141 -25.21 -1.16 4.98
C PRO A 141 -25.23 -2.51 4.24
N ASP A 142 -24.33 -2.71 3.27
CA ASP A 142 -24.28 -3.90 2.41
C ASP A 142 -23.48 -5.07 3.00
N SER A 143 -22.87 -4.86 4.18
CA SER A 143 -22.14 -5.85 4.96
C SER A 143 -22.01 -5.42 6.43
N PRO A 144 -23.08 -5.49 7.24
CA PRO A 144 -23.13 -4.96 8.62
C PRO A 144 -22.43 -5.87 9.66
N THR A 145 -21.40 -6.61 9.25
CA THR A 145 -20.64 -7.49 10.14
C THR A 145 -19.57 -6.71 10.90
N THR A 146 -19.14 -7.24 12.04
CA THR A 146 -18.07 -6.69 12.88
C THR A 146 -16.78 -7.52 12.81
N SER A 147 -16.69 -8.49 11.88
CA SER A 147 -15.49 -9.30 11.67
C SER A 147 -14.99 -9.25 10.23
N GLU A 148 -13.68 -9.38 10.07
CA GLU A 148 -13.03 -9.44 8.77
C GLU A 148 -13.42 -10.70 8.00
N GLU A 149 -13.65 -11.82 8.69
CA GLU A 149 -14.17 -13.03 8.07
C GLU A 149 -15.56 -12.79 7.45
N GLY A 150 -16.47 -12.12 8.18
CA GLY A 150 -17.80 -11.80 7.69
C GLY A 150 -17.77 -10.95 6.41
N HIS A 151 -16.80 -10.04 6.31
CA HIS A 151 -16.59 -9.22 5.11
C HIS A 151 -16.09 -10.02 3.90
N ASN A 152 -15.55 -11.23 4.05
CA ASN A 152 -15.09 -12.03 2.91
C ASN A 152 -16.21 -12.35 1.92
N ARG A 153 -17.47 -12.47 2.36
CA ARG A 153 -18.62 -12.65 1.46
C ARG A 153 -18.78 -11.47 0.50
N LEU A 154 -18.62 -10.26 1.01
CA LEU A 154 -18.65 -9.03 0.21
C LEU A 154 -17.42 -8.94 -0.71
N ARG A 155 -16.22 -9.21 -0.17
CA ARG A 155 -14.99 -9.19 -0.98
C ARG A 155 -15.11 -10.16 -2.16
N GLN A 156 -15.61 -11.37 -1.92
CA GLN A 156 -15.86 -12.35 -2.98
C GLN A 156 -16.85 -11.83 -4.02
N ARG A 157 -17.99 -11.26 -3.60
CA ARG A 157 -19.00 -10.69 -4.52
C ARG A 157 -18.40 -9.62 -5.44
N LEU A 158 -17.58 -8.72 -4.89
CA LEU A 158 -16.90 -7.67 -5.67
C LEU A 158 -15.85 -8.25 -6.62
N ALA A 159 -15.07 -9.24 -6.18
CA ALA A 159 -14.09 -9.93 -7.02
C ALA A 159 -14.75 -10.66 -8.20
N GLU A 160 -15.85 -11.39 -7.94
CA GLU A 160 -16.64 -12.07 -8.97
C GLU A 160 -17.27 -11.11 -9.97
N MET A 161 -17.72 -9.93 -9.50
CA MET A 161 -18.22 -8.87 -10.37
C MET A 161 -17.15 -8.38 -11.34
N LEU A 162 -15.93 -8.09 -10.89
CA LEU A 162 -14.82 -7.72 -11.78
C LEU A 162 -14.41 -8.86 -12.71
N ALA A 163 -14.33 -10.08 -12.19
CA ALA A 163 -13.98 -11.26 -12.96
C ALA A 163 -14.99 -11.55 -14.09
N SER A 164 -16.28 -11.26 -13.86
CA SER A 164 -17.33 -11.44 -14.87
C SER A 164 -17.17 -10.55 -16.10
N GLU A 165 -16.54 -9.38 -15.94
CA GLU A 165 -16.15 -8.54 -17.07
C GLU A 165 -14.78 -8.97 -17.62
N GLY A 166 -13.86 -9.40 -16.75
CA GLY A 166 -12.56 -9.97 -17.14
C GLY A 166 -11.53 -8.93 -17.60
N GLY A 167 -10.25 -9.26 -17.46
CA GLY A 167 -9.12 -8.39 -17.83
C GLY A 167 -8.90 -7.20 -16.88
N ILE A 168 -9.45 -7.25 -15.67
CA ILE A 168 -9.36 -6.19 -14.66
C ILE A 168 -8.59 -6.74 -13.46
N ALA A 169 -7.57 -6.04 -13.00
CA ALA A 169 -6.86 -6.37 -11.77
C ALA A 169 -7.76 -6.10 -10.55
N CYS A 170 -7.69 -6.97 -9.55
CA CYS A 170 -8.57 -6.91 -8.38
C CYS A 170 -7.74 -7.10 -7.12
N SER A 171 -7.81 -6.12 -6.24
CA SER A 171 -7.07 -6.07 -4.99
C SER A 171 -8.01 -5.69 -3.84
N PHE A 172 -7.65 -6.09 -2.63
CA PHE A 172 -8.40 -5.72 -1.42
C PHE A 172 -7.47 -5.15 -0.36
N ASN A 173 -7.89 -4.06 0.27
CA ASN A 173 -7.23 -3.46 1.42
C ASN A 173 -8.02 -3.78 2.69
N GLN A 174 -7.29 -4.07 3.76
CA GLN A 174 -7.76 -4.09 5.14
C GLN A 174 -6.86 -3.18 5.97
N THR A 175 -7.45 -2.26 6.73
CA THR A 175 -6.75 -1.52 7.78
C THR A 175 -6.67 -2.39 9.03
N VAL A 176 -5.47 -2.53 9.59
CA VAL A 176 -5.20 -3.40 10.74
C VAL A 176 -4.84 -2.55 11.95
N VAL A 177 -5.65 -2.71 12.99
CA VAL A 177 -5.44 -2.27 14.37
C VAL A 177 -5.15 -3.48 15.26
N ASP A 178 -4.66 -3.26 16.47
CA ASP A 178 -4.33 -4.35 17.41
C ASP A 178 -5.50 -5.30 17.68
N THR A 179 -6.72 -4.80 17.83
CA THR A 179 -7.95 -5.57 18.06
C THR A 179 -8.40 -6.39 16.84
N THR A 180 -7.90 -6.08 15.64
CA THR A 180 -8.22 -6.80 14.39
C THR A 180 -7.04 -7.63 13.88
N LEU A 181 -5.88 -7.55 14.53
CA LEU A 181 -4.66 -8.25 14.11
C LEU A 181 -4.86 -9.76 14.02
N ASP A 182 -5.56 -10.35 14.99
CA ASP A 182 -5.87 -11.78 15.01
C ASP A 182 -6.85 -12.24 13.91
N GLN A 183 -7.44 -11.31 13.15
CA GLN A 183 -8.34 -11.61 12.03
C GLN A 183 -7.65 -11.59 10.66
N VAL A 184 -6.37 -11.14 10.60
CA VAL A 184 -5.53 -11.22 9.39
C VAL A 184 -5.51 -12.63 8.77
N PRO A 185 -5.36 -13.72 9.57
CA PRO A 185 -5.36 -15.08 9.04
C PRO A 185 -6.61 -15.43 8.21
N ASP A 186 -7.79 -14.92 8.58
CA ASP A 186 -9.04 -15.24 7.90
C ASP A 186 -9.10 -14.65 6.49
N VAL A 187 -8.59 -13.43 6.33
CA VAL A 187 -8.49 -12.78 5.01
C VAL A 187 -7.44 -13.48 4.15
N VAL A 188 -6.31 -13.93 4.73
CA VAL A 188 -5.29 -14.69 3.98
C VAL A 188 -5.83 -16.04 3.49
N ARG A 189 -6.53 -16.79 4.36
CA ARG A 189 -7.17 -18.07 4.00
C ARG A 189 -8.21 -17.89 2.90
N TRP A 190 -9.03 -16.84 2.99
CA TRP A 190 -9.99 -16.52 1.95
C TRP A 190 -9.30 -16.22 0.62
N ALA A 191 -8.31 -15.32 0.61
CA ALA A 191 -7.58 -14.96 -0.61
C ALA A 191 -6.88 -16.17 -1.25
N ALA A 192 -6.43 -17.14 -0.45
CA ALA A 192 -5.77 -18.36 -0.92
C ALA A 192 -6.68 -19.26 -1.76
N LYS A 193 -8.00 -19.19 -1.54
CA LYS A 193 -9.00 -19.93 -2.30
C LYS A 193 -9.33 -19.28 -3.64
N HIS A 194 -8.99 -18.00 -3.82
CA HIS A 194 -9.37 -17.19 -4.98
C HIS A 194 -8.19 -16.51 -5.72
N PRO A 195 -7.03 -17.17 -5.92
CA PRO A 195 -5.86 -16.54 -6.53
C PRO A 195 -6.04 -16.19 -8.02
N ASP A 196 -7.11 -16.69 -8.65
CA ASP A 196 -7.46 -16.42 -10.04
C ASP A 196 -8.29 -15.15 -10.26
N ILE A 197 -8.97 -14.66 -9.22
CA ILE A 197 -9.80 -13.44 -9.29
C ILE A 197 -9.38 -12.37 -8.26
N VAL A 198 -8.65 -12.74 -7.21
CA VAL A 198 -8.06 -11.83 -6.23
C VAL A 198 -6.55 -11.83 -6.44
N HIS A 199 -5.99 -10.71 -6.88
CA HIS A 199 -4.59 -10.62 -7.30
C HIS A 199 -3.67 -10.09 -6.19
N THR A 200 -4.19 -9.20 -5.34
CA THR A 200 -3.43 -8.63 -4.22
C THR A 200 -4.33 -8.48 -2.99
N VAL A 201 -3.80 -8.80 -1.82
CA VAL A 201 -4.36 -8.36 -0.53
C VAL A 201 -3.35 -7.43 0.13
N VAL A 202 -3.82 -6.31 0.66
CA VAL A 202 -3.00 -5.30 1.30
C VAL A 202 -3.47 -5.11 2.74
N PHE A 203 -2.55 -5.22 3.69
CA PHE A 203 -2.78 -4.92 5.10
C PHE A 203 -2.12 -3.58 5.41
N ILE A 204 -2.93 -2.58 5.77
CA ILE A 204 -2.45 -1.22 6.07
C ILE A 204 -2.49 -1.04 7.58
N LEU A 205 -1.34 -0.79 8.19
CA LEU A 205 -1.28 -0.60 9.64
C LEU A 205 -1.85 0.76 10.02
N TYR A 206 -2.81 0.78 10.92
CA TYR A 206 -3.42 2.02 11.39
C TYR A 206 -2.40 2.93 12.10
N ARG A 207 -2.58 4.24 11.95
CA ARG A 207 -1.76 5.28 12.59
C ARG A 207 -2.65 6.45 12.98
N GLU A 208 -2.45 6.91 14.21
CA GLU A 208 -2.97 8.19 14.70
C GLU A 208 -1.96 8.78 15.70
N PRO A 209 -1.95 10.12 15.91
CA PRO A 209 -1.02 10.79 16.80
C PRO A 209 -0.94 10.20 18.21
N ARG A 210 -2.08 9.82 18.82
CA ARG A 210 -2.14 9.26 20.18
C ARG A 210 -1.33 7.98 20.33
N LEU A 211 -1.38 7.11 19.33
CA LEU A 211 -0.64 5.85 19.33
C LEU A 211 0.88 6.06 19.21
N MET A 212 1.32 7.17 18.61
CA MET A 212 2.72 7.36 18.24
C MET A 212 3.61 7.81 19.39
N GLY A 213 3.02 8.27 20.51
CA GLY A 213 3.73 8.71 21.70
C GLY A 213 3.26 10.08 22.20
N GLN A 214 3.88 10.56 23.28
CA GLN A 214 3.52 11.84 23.90
C GLN A 214 4.33 12.98 23.27
N PHE A 215 3.75 13.61 22.24
CA PHE A 215 4.35 14.75 21.54
C PHE A 215 3.51 16.00 21.67
N ASP A 216 4.17 17.15 21.68
CA ASP A 216 3.59 18.42 21.27
C ASP A 216 3.85 18.63 19.78
N TYR A 217 2.84 19.17 19.10
CA TYR A 217 2.89 19.37 17.66
C TYR A 217 2.96 20.85 17.35
N TYR A 218 3.78 21.19 16.36
CA TYR A 218 4.03 22.56 15.96
C TYR A 218 3.84 22.76 14.46
N ALA A 219 3.20 23.86 14.09
CA ALA A 219 3.14 24.37 12.73
C ALA A 219 3.82 25.75 12.71
N ASN A 220 4.84 25.92 11.88
CA ASN A 220 5.59 27.19 11.76
C ASN A 220 6.09 27.78 13.11
N GLY A 221 6.40 26.90 14.08
CA GLY A 221 6.86 27.30 15.41
C GLY A 221 5.75 27.56 16.44
N GLU A 222 4.49 27.52 16.04
CA GLU A 222 3.33 27.64 16.93
C GLU A 222 2.82 26.26 17.34
N ARG A 223 2.53 26.08 18.63
CA ARG A 223 1.97 24.83 19.15
C ARG A 223 0.51 24.71 18.70
N ILE A 224 0.15 23.57 18.13
CA ILE A 224 -1.20 23.29 17.66
C ILE A 224 -1.84 22.13 18.42
N ASP A 225 -3.16 22.06 18.36
CA ASP A 225 -3.94 20.91 18.80
C ASP A 225 -4.23 19.98 17.62
N VAL A 226 -3.60 18.80 17.61
CA VAL A 226 -3.76 17.80 16.54
C VAL A 226 -5.10 17.11 16.54
N GLY A 227 -5.89 17.21 17.62
CA GLY A 227 -7.24 16.64 17.67
C GLY A 227 -8.19 17.28 16.66
N GLN A 228 -7.83 18.45 16.12
CA GLN A 228 -8.57 19.10 15.02
C GLN A 228 -8.29 18.47 13.65
N THR A 229 -7.14 17.82 13.48
CA THR A 229 -6.72 17.18 12.22
C THR A 229 -6.97 15.67 12.23
N TYR A 230 -6.71 15.03 13.37
CA TYR A 230 -6.81 13.58 13.53
C TYR A 230 -7.78 13.29 14.67
N GLU A 231 -8.97 12.79 14.32
CA GLU A 231 -9.96 12.38 15.32
C GLU A 231 -9.48 11.13 16.05
N GLU A 232 -9.53 11.14 17.38
CA GLU A 232 -9.24 9.96 18.19
C GLU A 232 -10.41 8.97 18.08
N THR A 233 -10.08 7.69 17.94
CA THR A 233 -11.07 6.62 17.83
C THR A 233 -10.73 5.44 18.72
N GLN A 234 -11.75 4.89 19.39
CA GLN A 234 -11.59 3.67 20.18
C GLN A 234 -11.28 2.45 19.30
N TRP A 235 -11.75 2.46 18.05
CA TRP A 235 -11.45 1.40 17.09
C TRP A 235 -9.96 1.32 16.77
N GLY A 236 -9.24 2.44 16.86
CA GLY A 236 -7.81 2.54 16.57
C GLY A 236 -6.91 1.68 17.46
N GLY A 237 -7.44 1.17 18.58
CA GLY A 237 -6.68 0.35 19.51
C GLY A 237 -5.75 1.16 20.41
N ASP A 238 -4.82 0.50 21.09
CA ASP A 238 -3.84 1.16 21.98
C ASP A 238 -2.39 0.84 21.63
N LYS A 239 -2.16 -0.15 20.75
CA LYS A 239 -0.82 -0.58 20.36
C LYS A 239 -0.50 -0.20 18.92
N VAL A 240 0.69 0.40 18.73
CA VAL A 240 1.30 0.57 17.40
C VAL A 240 1.74 -0.78 16.85
N LEU A 241 1.14 -1.18 15.74
CA LEU A 241 1.57 -2.36 15.00
C LEU A 241 2.74 -2.05 14.05
N LYS A 242 3.61 -3.04 13.84
CA LYS A 242 4.68 -3.06 12.84
C LYS A 242 4.42 -4.16 11.83
N ALA A 243 5.11 -4.10 10.69
CA ALA A 243 4.98 -5.11 9.63
C ALA A 243 5.26 -6.53 10.15
N GLN A 244 6.18 -6.66 11.12
CA GLN A 244 6.49 -7.93 11.79
C GLN A 244 5.25 -8.57 12.42
N ASP A 245 4.42 -7.80 13.14
CA ASP A 245 3.23 -8.33 13.83
C ASP A 245 2.27 -8.99 12.82
N VAL A 246 2.05 -8.37 11.66
CA VAL A 246 1.18 -8.93 10.60
C VAL A 246 1.82 -10.14 9.93
N VAL A 247 3.14 -10.11 9.68
CA VAL A 247 3.86 -11.25 9.09
C VAL A 247 3.77 -12.49 9.99
N GLU A 248 3.83 -12.31 11.31
CA GLU A 248 3.64 -13.41 12.26
C GLU A 248 2.25 -14.03 12.13
N LYS A 249 1.19 -13.21 12.07
CA LYS A 249 -0.17 -13.69 11.83
C LYS A 249 -0.37 -14.39 10.50
N ILE A 250 0.23 -13.87 9.43
CA ILE A 250 0.18 -14.56 8.12
C ILE A 250 0.85 -15.94 8.23
N ARG A 251 1.96 -16.06 8.95
CA ARG A 251 2.71 -17.32 9.08
C ARG A 251 2.00 -18.37 9.95
N GLU A 252 1.03 -18.00 10.77
CA GLU A 252 0.16 -18.97 11.47
C GLU A 252 -0.63 -19.84 10.48
N VAL A 253 -0.98 -19.31 9.30
CA VAL A 253 -1.75 -20.03 8.26
C VAL A 253 -0.95 -20.35 7.01
N GLU A 254 0.13 -19.62 6.76
CA GLU A 254 1.06 -19.84 5.67
C GLU A 254 2.50 -19.86 6.23
N PRO A 255 2.95 -20.94 6.89
CA PRO A 255 4.25 -20.99 7.58
C PRO A 255 5.45 -20.69 6.68
N THR A 256 5.30 -20.91 5.38
CA THR A 256 6.34 -20.65 4.36
C THR A 256 6.34 -19.21 3.83
N PHE A 257 5.39 -18.37 4.27
CA PHE A 257 5.29 -16.97 3.85
C PHE A 257 6.60 -16.24 4.12
N GLU A 258 7.21 -15.74 3.04
CA GLU A 258 8.39 -14.88 3.11
C GLU A 258 8.24 -13.70 2.15
N PRO A 259 8.53 -12.46 2.62
CA PRO A 259 8.62 -11.33 1.73
C PRO A 259 9.72 -11.50 0.67
N SER A 260 9.45 -10.98 -0.51
CA SER A 260 10.39 -10.94 -1.63
C SER A 260 11.00 -9.56 -1.80
N ALA A 261 10.26 -8.50 -1.43
CA ALA A 261 10.70 -7.12 -1.60
C ALA A 261 10.15 -6.18 -0.53
N TYR A 262 10.77 -5.02 -0.42
CA TYR A 262 10.34 -3.97 0.49
C TYR A 262 10.68 -2.56 -0.01
N LEU A 263 9.99 -1.57 0.53
CA LEU A 263 10.36 -0.15 0.50
C LEU A 263 10.78 0.28 1.91
N ASN A 264 11.91 0.96 2.03
CA ASN A 264 12.46 1.40 3.31
C ASN A 264 11.79 2.69 3.83
N GLY A 265 12.13 3.05 5.07
CA GLY A 265 11.79 4.36 5.63
C GLY A 265 12.82 5.45 5.34
N THR A 266 12.41 6.70 5.52
CA THR A 266 13.26 7.89 5.33
C THR A 266 14.27 8.14 6.46
N VAL A 267 14.06 7.53 7.63
CA VAL A 267 14.90 7.76 8.82
C VAL A 267 15.44 6.45 9.40
N ASP A 268 14.60 5.43 9.55
CA ASP A 268 15.01 4.13 10.10
C ASP A 268 15.31 3.12 8.97
N PRO A 269 16.58 2.70 8.80
CA PRO A 269 16.98 1.78 7.73
C PRO A 269 16.44 0.36 7.91
N GLU A 270 16.01 -0.03 9.10
CA GLU A 270 15.44 -1.36 9.37
C GLU A 270 13.92 -1.37 9.16
N SER A 271 13.30 -0.21 8.92
CA SER A 271 11.86 -0.13 8.70
C SER A 271 11.44 -0.61 7.30
N THR A 272 10.39 -1.42 7.26
CA THR A 272 9.79 -1.95 6.03
C THR A 272 8.43 -1.30 5.82
N LYS A 273 8.46 -0.13 5.16
CA LYS A 273 7.28 0.72 4.94
C LYS A 273 6.29 0.11 3.98
N TRP A 274 6.79 -0.55 2.96
CA TRP A 274 6.01 -1.47 2.13
C TRP A 274 6.73 -2.80 2.16
N LEU A 275 6.02 -3.90 2.37
CA LEU A 275 6.58 -5.24 2.40
C LEU A 275 5.75 -6.14 1.50
N LEU A 276 6.38 -6.80 0.54
CA LEU A 276 5.69 -7.53 -0.53
C LEU A 276 6.11 -9.00 -0.53
N GLY A 277 5.16 -9.89 -0.22
CA GLY A 277 5.27 -11.32 -0.49
C GLY A 277 4.43 -11.68 -1.71
N VAL A 278 4.94 -12.54 -2.60
CA VAL A 278 4.15 -13.04 -3.72
C VAL A 278 4.19 -14.55 -3.71
N ARG A 279 3.02 -15.19 -3.61
CA ARG A 279 2.90 -16.63 -3.73
C ARG A 279 2.60 -17.04 -5.14
N VAL A 280 3.09 -18.21 -5.53
CA VAL A 280 2.59 -18.96 -6.68
C VAL A 280 1.63 -20.01 -6.13
N ALA A 281 0.35 -19.91 -6.49
CA ALA A 281 -0.69 -20.75 -5.89
C ALA A 281 -1.70 -21.24 -6.94
N THR A 282 -2.24 -22.44 -6.70
CA THR A 282 -3.49 -22.89 -7.31
C THR A 282 -4.64 -22.61 -6.34
N ARG A 283 -5.90 -22.81 -6.75
CA ARG A 283 -7.05 -22.66 -5.84
C ARG A 283 -7.00 -23.58 -4.61
N ASP A 284 -6.26 -24.68 -4.68
CA ASP A 284 -6.21 -25.69 -3.62
C ASP A 284 -4.99 -25.56 -2.71
N THR A 285 -3.92 -24.93 -3.18
CA THR A 285 -2.62 -24.97 -2.48
C THR A 285 -1.63 -23.93 -3.00
N THR A 286 -0.88 -23.36 -2.06
CA THR A 286 0.31 -22.56 -2.30
C THR A 286 1.49 -23.47 -2.69
N LEU A 287 2.09 -23.23 -3.86
CA LEU A 287 3.25 -23.99 -4.35
C LEU A 287 4.57 -23.46 -3.78
N GLY A 288 4.60 -22.19 -3.40
CA GLY A 288 5.70 -21.51 -2.73
C GLY A 288 5.67 -20.00 -2.96
N TYR A 289 6.70 -19.30 -2.47
CA TYR A 289 6.83 -17.85 -2.54
C TYR A 289 7.99 -17.47 -3.46
N VAL A 290 7.80 -16.41 -4.24
CA VAL A 290 8.85 -15.90 -5.14
C VAL A 290 10.00 -15.31 -4.32
N THR A 291 11.18 -15.29 -4.90
CA THR A 291 12.39 -14.83 -4.22
C THR A 291 12.67 -13.34 -4.49
N PRO A 292 13.56 -12.73 -3.68
CA PRO A 292 14.12 -11.42 -3.97
C PRO A 292 14.75 -11.29 -5.36
N ARG A 293 15.50 -12.31 -5.81
CA ARG A 293 16.14 -12.31 -7.15
C ARG A 293 15.12 -12.35 -8.27
N PHE A 294 14.01 -13.07 -8.08
CA PHE A 294 12.89 -13.04 -9.02
C PHE A 294 12.29 -11.63 -9.09
N MET A 295 12.02 -11.00 -7.93
CA MET A 295 11.46 -9.66 -7.90
C MET A 295 12.39 -8.62 -8.54
N GLU A 296 13.69 -8.73 -8.29
CA GLU A 296 14.73 -7.92 -8.95
C GLU A 296 14.64 -8.02 -10.47
N ALA A 297 14.62 -9.24 -11.02
CA ALA A 297 14.54 -9.48 -12.45
C ALA A 297 13.24 -8.92 -13.06
N VAL A 298 12.10 -9.06 -12.37
CA VAL A 298 10.82 -8.52 -12.84
C VAL A 298 10.83 -6.99 -12.85
N GLN A 299 11.33 -6.36 -11.78
CA GLN A 299 11.34 -4.90 -11.65
C GLN A 299 12.29 -4.26 -12.65
N TYR A 300 13.55 -4.72 -12.72
CA TYR A 300 14.51 -4.22 -13.69
C TYR A 300 14.14 -4.58 -15.12
N GLY A 301 13.54 -5.74 -15.36
CA GLY A 301 13.02 -6.11 -16.69
C GLY A 301 11.90 -5.16 -17.14
N SER A 302 10.96 -4.82 -16.26
CA SER A 302 9.92 -3.82 -16.55
C SER A 302 10.53 -2.44 -16.83
N HIS A 303 11.48 -2.01 -16.00
CA HIS A 303 12.13 -0.70 -16.17
C HIS A 303 12.97 -0.64 -17.45
N TRP A 304 13.70 -1.69 -17.79
CA TRP A 304 14.46 -1.76 -19.02
C TRP A 304 13.57 -1.71 -20.27
N LEU A 305 12.45 -2.46 -20.29
CA LEU A 305 11.55 -2.56 -21.44
C LEU A 305 10.60 -1.37 -21.59
N ARG A 306 10.08 -0.83 -20.48
CA ARG A 306 9.02 0.18 -20.49
C ARG A 306 9.45 1.52 -19.91
N ARG A 307 10.69 1.63 -19.43
CA ARG A 307 11.21 2.79 -18.68
C ARG A 307 10.36 3.11 -17.45
N ARG A 308 9.72 2.11 -16.84
CA ARG A 308 8.84 2.25 -15.66
C ARG A 308 8.92 1.05 -14.73
N TRP A 309 8.94 1.34 -13.43
CA TRP A 309 8.83 0.32 -12.38
C TRP A 309 7.44 -0.30 -12.37
N LEU A 310 7.36 -1.61 -12.17
CA LEU A 310 6.10 -2.33 -12.18
C LEU A 310 5.40 -2.18 -10.83
N SER A 311 4.19 -1.64 -10.82
CA SER A 311 3.31 -1.60 -9.64
C SER A 311 2.17 -2.61 -9.73
N TYR A 312 1.49 -2.64 -10.88
CA TYR A 312 0.37 -3.57 -11.14
C TYR A 312 0.63 -4.42 -12.37
N SER A 313 0.47 -5.74 -12.19
CA SER A 313 0.60 -6.72 -13.27
C SER A 313 -0.74 -6.97 -13.95
N ASP A 314 -0.71 -7.20 -15.27
CA ASP A 314 -1.89 -7.62 -16.02
C ASP A 314 -2.34 -9.01 -15.53
N PRO A 315 -3.64 -9.22 -15.26
CA PRO A 315 -4.18 -10.52 -14.84
C PRO A 315 -3.75 -11.68 -15.73
N ARG A 316 -3.55 -11.44 -17.03
CA ARG A 316 -3.03 -12.46 -17.95
C ARG A 316 -1.67 -12.96 -17.49
N PHE A 317 -0.71 -12.08 -17.22
CA PHE A 317 0.62 -12.48 -16.74
C PHE A 317 0.56 -13.16 -15.37
N LEU A 318 -0.31 -12.70 -14.47
CA LEU A 318 -0.50 -13.31 -13.17
C LEU A 318 -1.00 -14.77 -13.27
N SER A 319 -1.71 -15.13 -14.33
CA SER A 319 -2.14 -16.52 -14.57
C SER A 319 -1.06 -17.48 -15.11
N HIS A 320 0.17 -16.99 -15.36
CA HIS A 320 1.28 -17.78 -15.89
C HIS A 320 2.23 -18.32 -14.81
N GLY A 321 1.79 -18.48 -13.57
CA GLY A 321 2.64 -18.85 -12.43
C GLY A 321 3.52 -20.09 -12.68
N ARG A 322 2.99 -21.10 -13.38
CA ARG A 322 3.74 -22.31 -13.80
C ARG A 322 4.87 -22.00 -14.77
N ALA A 323 4.55 -21.28 -15.86
CA ALA A 323 5.53 -20.95 -16.90
C ALA A 323 6.62 -20.05 -16.33
N THR A 324 6.25 -19.08 -15.49
CA THR A 324 7.18 -18.22 -14.77
C THR A 324 8.11 -19.01 -13.86
N ALA A 325 7.58 -19.94 -13.05
CA ALA A 325 8.41 -20.77 -12.19
C ALA A 325 9.39 -21.64 -12.98
N LEU A 326 8.94 -22.27 -14.07
CA LEU A 326 9.79 -23.09 -14.93
C LEU A 326 10.89 -22.27 -15.61
N ALA A 327 10.55 -21.10 -16.18
CA ALA A 327 11.49 -20.24 -16.88
C ALA A 327 12.61 -19.73 -15.96
N PHE A 328 12.31 -19.44 -14.69
CA PHE A 328 13.29 -18.96 -13.71
C PHE A 328 14.00 -20.09 -12.96
N SER A 329 13.53 -21.34 -13.04
CA SER A 329 14.12 -22.48 -12.31
C SER A 329 15.62 -22.74 -12.54
N PRO A 330 16.24 -22.44 -13.70
CA PRO A 330 17.68 -22.59 -13.85
C PRO A 330 18.47 -21.56 -13.03
N PHE A 331 17.91 -20.37 -12.82
CA PHE A 331 18.60 -19.20 -12.27
C PHE A 331 18.24 -18.90 -10.80
N ASP A 332 17.10 -19.41 -10.33
CA ASP A 332 16.59 -19.17 -9.00
C ASP A 332 16.11 -20.46 -8.31
N LYS A 333 16.69 -20.74 -7.13
CA LYS A 333 16.38 -21.95 -6.35
C LYS A 333 14.93 -21.96 -5.85
N GLY A 334 14.39 -20.84 -5.37
CA GLY A 334 13.01 -20.78 -4.88
C GLY A 334 12.01 -21.03 -6.02
N MET A 335 12.27 -20.47 -7.20
CA MET A 335 11.45 -20.73 -8.38
C MET A 335 11.56 -22.18 -8.85
N ARG A 336 12.75 -22.80 -8.73
CA ARG A 336 12.94 -24.24 -8.97
C ARG A 336 12.14 -25.09 -7.99
N ASP A 337 12.16 -24.76 -6.71
CA ASP A 337 11.40 -25.47 -5.68
C ASP A 337 9.88 -25.38 -5.94
N ILE A 338 9.38 -24.22 -6.37
CA ILE A 338 7.99 -24.05 -6.83
C ILE A 338 7.66 -24.96 -8.02
N ALA A 339 8.54 -24.98 -9.04
CA ALA A 339 8.36 -25.83 -10.21
C ALA A 339 8.36 -27.34 -9.85
N LEU A 340 9.25 -27.75 -8.95
CA LEU A 340 9.31 -29.12 -8.43
C LEU A 340 8.08 -29.48 -7.60
N ASN A 341 7.59 -28.58 -6.76
CA ASN A 341 6.35 -28.78 -6.00
C ASN A 341 5.15 -28.97 -6.92
N TYR A 342 5.06 -28.15 -7.98
CA TYR A 342 4.05 -28.34 -9.01
C TYR A 342 4.18 -29.70 -9.71
N ALA A 343 5.38 -30.09 -10.13
CA ALA A 343 5.63 -31.38 -10.77
C ALA A 343 5.22 -32.56 -9.86
N ARG A 344 5.55 -32.50 -8.56
CA ARG A 344 5.13 -33.50 -7.56
C ARG A 344 3.61 -33.60 -7.46
N GLN A 345 2.89 -32.48 -7.49
CA GLN A 345 1.42 -32.48 -7.47
C GLN A 345 0.82 -33.08 -8.74
N VAL A 346 1.43 -32.86 -9.90
CA VAL A 346 1.03 -33.47 -11.16
C VAL A 346 1.28 -34.98 -11.15
N VAL A 347 2.44 -35.44 -10.67
CA VAL A 347 2.74 -36.87 -10.55
C VAL A 347 1.74 -37.58 -9.62
N ARG A 348 1.37 -36.95 -8.49
CA ARG A 348 0.37 -37.50 -7.57
C ARG A 348 -1.06 -37.50 -8.14
N ARG A 349 -1.40 -36.49 -8.96
CA ARG A 349 -2.73 -36.35 -9.56
C ARG A 349 -2.61 -35.69 -10.94
N PRO A 350 -2.56 -36.45 -12.05
CA PRO A 350 -2.31 -35.92 -13.39
C PRO A 350 -3.31 -34.86 -13.87
N THR A 351 -4.55 -34.87 -13.37
CA THR A 351 -5.56 -33.85 -13.68
C THR A 351 -5.14 -32.44 -13.22
N ASN A 352 -4.16 -32.31 -12.32
CA ASN A 352 -3.58 -31.03 -11.94
C ASN A 352 -2.86 -30.31 -13.10
N LEU A 353 -2.54 -31.00 -14.20
CA LEU A 353 -2.04 -30.34 -15.43
C LEU A 353 -3.04 -29.34 -16.03
N LEU A 354 -4.33 -29.55 -15.79
CA LEU A 354 -5.40 -28.65 -16.24
C LEU A 354 -5.58 -27.45 -15.32
N ARG A 355 -5.00 -27.47 -14.11
CA ARG A 355 -5.08 -26.38 -13.15
C ARG A 355 -4.05 -25.29 -13.48
N LYS A 356 -4.52 -24.04 -13.46
CA LYS A 356 -3.67 -22.85 -13.57
C LYS A 356 -3.07 -22.54 -12.20
N ALA A 357 -1.80 -22.10 -12.20
CA ALA A 357 -1.19 -21.51 -11.03
C ALA A 357 -1.04 -20.01 -11.28
N HIS A 358 -1.32 -19.24 -10.24
CA HIS A 358 -1.43 -17.80 -10.29
C HIS A 358 -0.40 -17.18 -9.35
N LEU A 359 0.16 -16.04 -9.74
CA LEU A 359 0.87 -15.17 -8.81
C LEU A 359 -0.15 -14.33 -8.06
N GLN A 360 -0.06 -14.33 -6.73
CA GLN A 360 -0.92 -13.52 -5.86
C GLN A 360 -0.05 -12.82 -4.81
N ALA A 361 -0.21 -11.51 -4.70
CA ALA A 361 0.57 -10.69 -3.79
C ALA A 361 -0.13 -10.50 -2.44
N ILE A 362 0.67 -10.45 -1.38
CA ILE A 362 0.28 -9.97 -0.06
C ILE A 362 1.22 -8.82 0.24
N THR A 363 0.66 -7.64 0.46
CA THR A 363 1.39 -6.42 0.75
C THR A 363 1.07 -5.97 2.16
N ILE A 364 2.07 -5.51 2.90
CA ILE A 364 1.89 -4.87 4.21
C ILE A 364 2.42 -3.45 4.08
N ILE A 365 1.58 -2.47 4.40
CA ILE A 365 1.91 -1.04 4.39
C ILE A 365 2.00 -0.59 5.83
N GLN A 366 3.18 -0.14 6.22
CA GLN A 366 3.46 0.52 7.48
C GLN A 366 3.60 2.01 7.20
N PRO A 367 2.62 2.85 7.60
CA PRO A 367 2.67 4.29 7.33
C PRO A 367 3.74 5.00 8.18
N VAL A 368 3.56 6.30 8.43
CA VAL A 368 4.48 7.09 9.27
C VAL A 368 4.70 6.42 10.63
N ASP A 369 5.95 6.44 11.09
CA ASP A 369 6.31 6.13 12.49
C ASP A 369 7.01 7.33 13.10
N PHE A 370 6.84 7.53 14.39
CA PHE A 370 7.52 8.59 15.14
C PHE A 370 8.66 7.97 15.93
N LEU A 371 9.84 8.59 15.83
CA LEU A 371 10.99 8.25 16.65
C LEU A 371 10.87 8.96 18.00
N ALA A 372 11.62 8.47 18.99
CA ALA A 372 11.64 9.04 20.33
C ALA A 372 12.06 10.52 20.38
N ASP A 373 12.77 11.02 19.37
CA ASP A 373 13.17 12.41 19.22
C ASP A 373 12.17 13.28 18.43
N GLY A 374 11.01 12.72 18.05
CA GLY A 374 9.97 13.41 17.28
C GLY A 374 10.17 13.39 15.76
N ARG A 375 11.29 12.86 15.25
CA ARG A 375 11.46 12.66 13.81
C ARG A 375 10.42 11.68 13.28
N GLN A 376 9.94 11.93 12.08
CA GLN A 376 8.91 11.12 11.44
C GLN A 376 9.52 10.32 10.30
N ASN A 377 9.46 9.00 10.43
CA ASN A 377 9.95 8.04 9.47
C ASN A 377 8.85 7.74 8.46
N MET A 378 8.95 8.33 7.26
CA MET A 378 8.00 8.18 6.15
C MET A 378 8.43 7.04 5.22
N CYS A 379 7.58 6.68 4.25
CA CYS A 379 7.98 5.82 3.13
C CYS A 379 8.98 6.56 2.22
N ASP A 380 10.20 6.03 2.10
CA ASP A 380 11.22 6.55 1.18
C ASP A 380 10.77 6.29 -0.26
N GLY A 381 10.67 7.32 -1.10
CA GLY A 381 10.04 7.18 -2.42
C GLY A 381 8.58 6.72 -2.34
N CYS A 382 7.77 7.38 -1.51
CA CYS A 382 6.38 6.96 -1.26
C CYS A 382 5.55 6.76 -2.57
N PRO A 383 4.83 5.64 -2.70
CA PRO A 383 3.86 5.43 -3.79
C PRO A 383 2.65 6.38 -3.70
N ASP A 384 2.26 6.75 -2.48
CA ASP A 384 1.07 7.54 -2.18
C ASP A 384 1.39 9.04 -2.15
N ILE A 385 2.08 9.53 -3.18
CA ILE A 385 2.37 10.96 -3.37
C ILE A 385 1.29 11.59 -4.25
N THR A 386 0.68 12.65 -3.73
CA THR A 386 -0.41 13.40 -4.36
C THR A 386 -0.03 14.82 -4.72
N VAL A 387 -0.85 15.49 -5.53
CA VAL A 387 -0.68 16.89 -5.90
C VAL A 387 -1.63 17.75 -5.08
N HIS A 388 -1.10 18.86 -4.58
CA HIS A 388 -1.88 19.96 -4.02
C HIS A 388 -1.18 21.27 -4.38
N GLU A 389 -1.94 22.25 -4.89
CA GLU A 389 -1.41 23.56 -5.29
C GLU A 389 -0.16 23.48 -6.20
N GLY A 390 -0.16 22.51 -7.12
CA GLY A 390 0.93 22.32 -8.08
C GLY A 390 2.20 21.66 -7.52
N LYS A 391 2.21 21.24 -6.25
CA LYS A 391 3.35 20.60 -5.57
C LYS A 391 3.00 19.18 -5.11
N LEU A 392 4.04 18.37 -4.89
CA LEU A 392 3.94 16.98 -4.45
C LEU A 392 3.98 16.86 -2.93
N TYR A 393 3.07 16.08 -2.35
CA TYR A 393 2.99 15.83 -0.91
C TYR A 393 2.66 14.36 -0.60
N TRP A 394 3.03 13.87 0.58
CA TRP A 394 2.53 12.59 1.09
C TRP A 394 1.02 12.68 1.31
N SER A 395 0.28 11.79 0.66
CA SER A 395 -1.17 11.74 0.77
C SER A 395 -1.62 11.63 2.23
N CYS A 396 -1.02 10.72 3.00
CA CYS A 396 -1.36 10.49 4.41
C CYS A 396 -1.11 11.68 5.35
N ARG A 397 -0.39 12.71 4.90
CA ARG A 397 -0.13 13.95 5.67
C ARG A 397 -0.65 15.21 4.96
N LEU A 398 -1.47 15.04 3.92
CA LEU A 398 -1.96 16.16 3.14
C LEU A 398 -2.85 17.12 3.94
N GLU A 399 -3.60 16.63 4.94
CA GLU A 399 -4.46 17.49 5.77
C GLU A 399 -3.65 18.52 6.56
N GLU A 400 -2.42 18.19 6.97
CA GLU A 400 -1.53 19.13 7.63
C GLU A 400 -1.16 20.30 6.71
N ILE A 401 -0.91 20.01 5.43
CA ILE A 401 -0.62 21.03 4.41
C ILE A 401 -1.85 21.89 4.16
N LYS A 402 -3.03 21.29 4.03
CA LYS A 402 -4.28 22.03 3.80
C LYS A 402 -4.65 22.93 4.97
N GLN A 403 -4.46 22.47 6.20
CA GLN A 403 -4.87 23.19 7.40
C GLN A 403 -3.84 24.22 7.87
N TYR A 404 -2.54 23.90 7.76
CA TYR A 404 -1.47 24.70 8.38
C TYR A 404 -0.41 25.19 7.38
N GLY A 405 -0.47 24.78 6.12
CA GLY A 405 0.50 25.15 5.08
C GLY A 405 1.88 24.47 5.23
N CYS A 406 2.07 23.62 6.23
CA CYS A 406 3.33 22.91 6.46
C CYS A 406 3.10 21.56 7.13
N PHE A 407 4.11 20.69 7.05
CA PHE A 407 4.10 19.44 7.80
C PHE A 407 4.31 19.73 9.29
N LEU A 408 3.48 19.13 10.12
CA LEU A 408 3.58 19.25 11.57
C LEU A 408 4.90 18.65 12.06
N GLN A 409 5.57 19.39 12.94
CA GLN A 409 6.73 18.90 13.68
C GLN A 409 6.27 18.33 15.01
N ALA A 410 6.69 17.11 15.32
CA ALA A 410 6.48 16.52 16.64
C ALA A 410 7.70 16.78 17.53
N VAL A 411 7.44 17.19 18.76
CA VAL A 411 8.45 17.48 19.79
C VAL A 411 8.10 16.66 21.04
N PRO A 412 8.99 15.81 21.56
CA PRO A 412 8.67 14.96 22.71
C PRO A 412 8.31 15.79 23.96
N ARG A 413 7.22 15.43 24.65
CA ARG A 413 6.86 16.06 25.94
C ARG A 413 7.86 15.63 27.01
N GLY A 414 8.30 16.57 27.84
CA GLY A 414 9.16 16.29 29.00
C GLY A 414 10.67 16.32 28.75
N VAL A 415 11.13 16.61 27.52
CA VAL A 415 12.53 17.01 27.30
C VAL A 415 12.65 18.47 27.75
N GLN A 416 13.30 18.74 28.88
CA GLN A 416 13.72 20.09 29.23
C GLN A 416 14.39 20.69 28.00
N GLN A 417 13.88 21.83 27.48
CA GLN A 417 14.56 22.57 26.44
C GLN A 417 16.02 22.68 26.86
N ALA A 418 16.92 22.04 26.12
CA ALA A 418 18.34 22.30 26.30
C ALA A 418 18.48 23.81 26.15
N LYS A 419 18.90 24.50 27.22
CA LYS A 419 19.16 25.93 27.19
C LYS A 419 19.99 26.17 25.94
N ARG A 420 19.53 27.06 25.05
CA ARG A 420 20.36 27.58 23.97
C ARG A 420 21.70 27.94 24.60
N PRO A 421 22.84 27.41 24.14
CA PRO A 421 24.12 27.89 24.64
C PRO A 421 24.13 29.41 24.38
N GLU A 422 24.12 30.21 25.45
CA GLU A 422 24.04 31.67 25.38
C GLU A 422 25.26 32.31 24.69
N ASN A 423 26.27 31.51 24.33
CA ASN A 423 27.52 31.99 23.73
C ASN A 423 27.84 31.27 22.42
N LEU A 424 27.23 31.68 21.31
CA LEU A 424 27.73 31.39 19.96
C LEU A 424 27.77 32.63 19.04
N ILE A 425 27.78 33.84 19.61
CA ILE A 425 28.09 35.07 18.86
C ILE A 425 29.08 35.91 19.66
N ALA A 426 30.37 35.59 19.52
CA ALA A 426 31.49 36.53 19.69
C ALA A 426 32.79 35.86 19.19
N ALA A 427 32.85 35.53 17.91
CA ALA A 427 34.13 35.42 17.21
C ALA A 427 34.22 36.65 16.31
N GLU A 428 34.92 37.68 16.80
CA GLU A 428 35.24 38.86 16.03
C GLU A 428 35.97 38.44 14.75
N ALA A 429 35.43 38.83 13.60
CA ALA A 429 36.13 38.73 12.33
C ALA A 429 37.40 39.61 12.42
N PRO A 430 38.60 39.12 12.07
CA PRO A 430 39.78 39.95 12.03
C PRO A 430 39.57 41.07 11.01
N ARG A 431 39.66 42.32 11.48
CA ARG A 431 39.65 43.52 10.64
C ARG A 431 40.82 43.40 9.64
N ALA A 432 40.49 43.32 8.36
CA ALA A 432 41.44 43.57 7.30
C ALA A 432 41.89 45.04 7.41
N SER A 433 43.15 45.25 7.77
CA SER A 433 43.85 46.51 7.55
C SER A 433 44.23 46.62 6.07
N LEU A 434 43.98 47.81 5.52
CA LEU A 434 44.21 48.29 4.15
C LEU A 434 45.50 47.82 3.48
#